data_AF-A0A6N7FNV3-F1
#
_entry.id   AF-A0A6N7FNV3-F1
#
_cell.length_a   1.000
_cell.length_b   1.000
_cell.length_c   1.000
_cell.angle_alpha   90.00
_cell.angle_beta   90.00
_cell.angle_gamma   90.00
#
_symmetry.space_group_name_H-M   'P 1'
#
loop_
_entity.id
_entity.type
_entity.pdbx_description
1 polymer ?
#
loop_
_entity_poly.entity_id
_entity_poly.type
_entity_poly.pdbx_seq_one_letter_code
_entity_poly.pdbx_strand_id
1 'polypeptide(L)'
;MKSHSREGRHPVIVFPTVMHWLAHRRMKQAVSAFLDGELDPPVMAEVHAHLRRCWDCSSDAELGRLVKRSLRHLAARDQDTLGARRLRRFAAHLGR
;
A
#
# COMPACT_ATOMS: atom_id res chain seq x y z
N MET A 1 18.00 47.42 -38.82
CA MET A 1 17.06 46.95 -39.85
C MET A 1 17.51 45.58 -40.33
N LYS A 2 16.91 44.51 -39.79
CA LYS A 2 16.73 43.16 -40.37
C LYS A 2 16.08 42.29 -39.29
N SER A 3 14.75 42.35 -39.32
CA SER A 3 13.80 41.46 -38.68
C SER A 3 13.75 40.13 -39.41
N HIS A 4 13.86 39.02 -38.69
CA HIS A 4 13.38 37.65 -38.98
C HIS A 4 13.82 36.79 -37.80
N SER A 5 13.06 35.89 -37.21
CA SER A 5 11.66 35.48 -37.30
C SER A 5 11.43 34.66 -36.03
N ARG A 6 10.21 34.72 -35.48
CA ARG A 6 9.70 33.78 -34.47
C ARG A 6 9.74 32.35 -35.02
N GLU A 7 10.06 31.37 -34.18
CA GLU A 7 9.63 29.94 -34.14
C GLU A 7 10.77 29.15 -33.42
N GLY A 8 10.57 28.22 -32.49
CA GLY A 8 9.39 27.50 -32.11
C GLY A 8 9.48 27.03 -30.66
N ARG A 9 8.31 27.09 -30.02
CA ARG A 9 8.00 26.51 -28.74
C ARG A 9 7.85 25.00 -28.97
N HIS A 10 8.83 24.19 -28.59
CA HIS A 10 8.64 22.74 -28.53
C HIS A 10 8.41 22.33 -27.06
N PRO A 11 7.22 21.81 -26.70
CA PRO A 11 7.07 21.13 -25.42
C PRO A 11 7.86 19.84 -25.52
N VAL A 12 8.96 19.74 -24.78
CA VAL A 12 9.59 18.44 -24.53
C VAL A 12 8.53 17.52 -23.93
N ILE A 13 8.24 16.46 -24.65
CA ILE A 13 7.24 15.44 -24.32
C ILE A 13 7.69 14.76 -23.00
N VAL A 14 7.17 15.22 -21.85
CA VAL A 14 7.36 14.61 -20.51
C VAL A 14 6.43 13.38 -20.32
N PHE A 15 6.06 12.69 -21.39
CA PHE A 15 5.09 11.61 -21.35
C PHE A 15 5.60 10.25 -20.79
N PRO A 16 6.88 9.83 -20.94
CA PRO A 16 7.28 8.50 -20.47
C PRO A 16 7.38 8.41 -18.93
N THR A 17 7.71 9.51 -18.24
CA THR A 17 7.86 9.55 -16.78
C THR A 17 6.52 9.48 -16.04
N VAL A 18 5.48 10.14 -16.55
CA VAL A 18 4.16 10.15 -15.89
C VAL A 18 3.51 8.76 -15.93
N MET A 19 3.58 8.08 -17.09
CA MET A 19 3.02 6.72 -17.21
C MET A 19 3.77 5.72 -16.34
N HIS A 20 5.09 5.82 -16.29
CA HIS A 20 5.90 4.98 -15.40
C HIS A 20 5.54 5.21 -13.92
N TRP A 21 5.35 6.47 -13.51
CA TRP A 21 4.94 6.81 -12.15
C TRP A 21 3.56 6.26 -11.79
N LEU A 22 2.58 6.41 -12.70
CA LEU A 22 1.23 5.86 -12.49
C LEU A 22 1.24 4.33 -12.38
N ALA A 23 2.00 3.65 -13.24
CA ALA A 23 2.16 2.21 -13.19
C ALA A 23 2.81 1.76 -11.87
N HIS A 24 3.85 2.47 -11.43
CA HIS A 24 4.50 2.18 -10.15
C HIS A 24 3.56 2.42 -8.97
N ARG A 25 2.77 3.49 -8.99
CA ARG A 25 1.75 3.76 -7.96
C ARG A 25 0.69 2.65 -7.90
N ARG A 26 0.21 2.16 -9.05
CA ARG A 26 -0.72 1.03 -9.11
C ARG A 26 -0.08 -0.24 -8.53
N MET A 27 1.20 -0.46 -8.82
CA MET A 27 1.94 -1.58 -8.23
C MET A 27 2.08 -1.44 -6.71
N LYS A 28 2.32 -0.25 -6.18
CA LYS A 28 2.32 -0.02 -4.72
C LYS A 28 0.98 -0.38 -4.06
N GLN A 29 -0.13 -0.06 -4.72
CA GLN A 29 -1.46 -0.47 -4.25
C GLN A 29 -1.62 -2.00 -4.24
N ALA A 30 -1.18 -2.66 -5.31
CA ALA A 30 -1.17 -4.12 -5.37
C ALA A 30 -0.26 -4.74 -4.29
N VAL A 31 0.90 -4.15 -4.01
CA VAL A 31 1.78 -4.58 -2.89
C VAL A 31 1.07 -4.46 -1.55
N SER A 32 0.30 -3.40 -1.31
CA SER A 32 -0.50 -3.29 -0.08
C SER A 32 -1.53 -4.42 0.03
N ALA A 33 -2.34 -4.62 -1.01
CA ALA A 33 -3.35 -5.69 -1.06
C ALA A 33 -2.71 -7.08 -0.92
N PHE A 34 -1.52 -7.28 -1.50
CA PHE A 34 -0.73 -8.51 -1.34
C PHE A 34 -0.39 -8.77 0.13
N LEU A 35 0.01 -7.74 0.87
CA LEU A 35 0.31 -7.88 2.30
C LEU A 35 -0.94 -8.13 3.16
N ASP A 36 -2.14 -7.80 2.67
CA ASP A 36 -3.42 -8.08 3.31
C ASP A 36 -4.00 -9.44 2.91
N GLY A 37 -3.42 -10.10 1.90
CA GLY A 37 -3.90 -11.38 1.38
C GLY A 37 -5.11 -11.24 0.45
N GLU A 38 -5.34 -10.06 -0.11
CA GLU A 38 -6.53 -9.70 -0.88
C GLU A 38 -6.35 -9.84 -2.41
N LEU A 39 -5.28 -10.50 -2.85
CA LEU A 39 -4.97 -10.65 -4.28
C LEU A 39 -5.29 -12.04 -4.83
N ASP A 40 -5.81 -12.05 -6.05
CA ASP A 40 -5.92 -13.26 -6.86
C ASP A 40 -4.53 -13.83 -7.21
N PRO A 41 -4.39 -15.16 -7.36
CA PRO A 41 -3.10 -15.81 -7.63
C PRO A 41 -2.30 -15.24 -8.83
N PRO A 42 -2.92 -14.86 -9.98
CA PRO A 42 -2.17 -14.26 -11.08
C PRO A 42 -1.50 -12.93 -10.71
N VAL A 43 -2.23 -12.07 -10.00
CA VAL A 43 -1.73 -10.75 -9.57
C VAL A 43 -0.65 -10.91 -8.49
N MET A 44 -0.80 -11.92 -7.64
CA MET A 44 0.21 -12.28 -6.63
C MET A 44 1.57 -12.60 -7.27
N ALA A 45 1.59 -13.34 -8.38
CA ALA A 45 2.82 -13.67 -9.10
C ALA A 45 3.52 -12.43 -9.68
N GLU A 46 2.74 -11.48 -10.23
CA GLU A 46 3.25 -10.20 -10.74
C GLU A 46 3.87 -9.36 -9.62
N VAL A 47 3.20 -9.24 -8.47
CA VAL A 47 3.70 -8.54 -7.30
C VAL A 47 5.00 -9.18 -6.80
N HIS A 48 5.06 -10.51 -6.72
CA HIS A 48 6.29 -11.22 -6.36
C HIS A 48 7.44 -10.91 -7.32
N ALA A 49 7.18 -10.88 -8.64
CA ALA A 49 8.20 -10.52 -9.62
C ALA A 49 8.66 -9.07 -9.48
N HIS A 50 7.75 -8.15 -9.18
CA HIS A 50 8.07 -6.75 -8.93
C HIS A 50 8.93 -6.56 -7.67
N LEU A 51 8.57 -7.20 -6.56
CA LEU A 51 9.31 -7.09 -5.29
C LEU A 51 10.76 -7.60 -5.38
N ARG A 52 11.07 -8.51 -6.32
CA ARG A 52 12.44 -8.93 -6.58
C ARG A 52 13.29 -7.90 -7.32
N ARG A 53 12.68 -6.88 -7.92
CA ARG A 53 13.34 -5.92 -8.82
C ARG A 53 13.29 -4.49 -8.30
N CYS A 54 12.23 -4.12 -7.56
CA CYS A 54 12.05 -2.77 -7.04
C CYS A 54 12.43 -2.69 -5.57
N TRP A 55 13.57 -2.04 -5.29
CA TRP A 55 14.06 -1.84 -3.93
C TRP A 55 13.09 -1.05 -3.04
N ASP A 56 12.51 0.02 -3.58
CA ASP A 56 11.56 0.89 -2.89
C ASP A 56 10.33 0.10 -2.40
N CYS A 57 9.67 -0.62 -3.31
CA CYS A 57 8.52 -1.45 -2.97
C CYS A 57 8.87 -2.63 -2.05
N SER A 58 10.08 -3.21 -2.18
CA SER A 58 10.53 -4.27 -1.28
C SER A 58 10.72 -3.77 0.16
N SER A 59 11.26 -2.55 0.30
CA SER A 59 11.49 -1.91 1.60
C SER A 59 10.16 -1.51 2.25
N ASP A 60 9.26 -0.89 1.48
CA ASP A 60 7.90 -0.57 1.92
C ASP A 60 7.14 -1.83 2.36
N ALA A 61 7.27 -2.92 1.59
CA ALA A 61 6.62 -4.18 1.91
C ALA A 61 7.13 -4.77 3.23
N GLU A 62 8.44 -4.70 3.47
CA GLU A 62 9.04 -5.20 4.71
C GLU A 62 8.64 -4.38 5.93
N LEU A 63 8.66 -3.04 5.81
CA LEU A 63 8.12 -2.17 6.85
C LEU A 63 6.65 -2.50 7.16
N GLY A 64 5.84 -2.70 6.12
CA GLY A 64 4.44 -3.12 6.28
C GLY A 64 4.29 -4.43 7.04
N ARG A 65 5.13 -5.45 6.75
CA ARG A 65 5.12 -6.72 7.49
C ARG A 65 5.48 -6.54 8.96
N LEU A 66 6.50 -5.74 9.25
CA LEU A 66 6.94 -5.45 10.61
C LEU A 66 5.86 -4.73 11.42
N VAL A 67 5.25 -3.69 10.84
CA VAL A 67 4.13 -2.96 11.47
C VAL A 67 2.96 -3.90 11.74
N LYS A 68 2.51 -4.67 10.74
CA LYS A 68 1.41 -5.63 10.92
C LYS A 68 1.72 -6.67 11.99
N ARG A 69 2.97 -7.16 12.06
CA ARG A 69 3.43 -8.09 13.10
C ARG A 69 3.35 -7.46 14.50
N SER A 70 3.82 -6.22 14.65
CA SER A 70 3.76 -5.49 15.92
C SER A 70 2.31 -5.25 16.35
N LEU A 71 1.43 -4.86 15.42
CA LEU A 71 0.00 -4.67 15.70
C LEU A 71 -0.67 -5.98 16.14
N ARG A 72 -0.40 -7.11 15.47
CA ARG A 72 -0.90 -8.42 15.90
C ARG A 72 -0.41 -8.79 17.30
N HIS A 73 0.86 -8.50 17.61
CA HIS A 73 1.40 -8.75 18.95
C HIS A 73 0.73 -7.89 20.02
N LEU A 74 0.49 -6.61 19.72
CA LEU A 74 -0.23 -5.71 20.63
C LEU A 74 -1.67 -6.18 20.84
N ALA A 75 -2.39 -6.49 19.76
CA ALA A 75 -3.77 -6.97 19.82
C ALA A 75 -3.88 -8.26 20.65
N ALA A 76 -2.92 -9.19 20.53
CA ALA A 76 -2.87 -10.40 21.34
C ALA A 76 -2.68 -10.11 22.83
N ARG A 77 -1.95 -9.05 23.19
CA ARG A 77 -1.77 -8.63 24.61
C ARG A 77 -2.98 -7.88 25.15
N ASP A 78 -3.71 -7.17 24.29
CA ASP A 78 -4.82 -6.28 24.67
C ASP A 78 -6.19 -7.00 24.76
N GLN A 79 -6.26 -8.32 24.53
CA GLN A 79 -7.53 -9.07 24.56
C GLN A 79 -8.25 -9.10 25.92
N ASP A 80 -7.64 -8.54 26.96
CA ASP A 80 -8.23 -8.37 28.29
C ASP A 80 -8.53 -6.89 28.63
N THR A 81 -8.94 -6.09 27.63
CA THR A 81 -9.38 -4.72 27.90
C THR A 81 -10.55 -4.68 28.87
N LEU A 82 -10.55 -3.67 29.75
CA LEU A 82 -11.69 -3.37 30.62
C LEU A 82 -12.98 -3.17 29.81
N GLY A 83 -12.89 -2.66 28.58
CA GLY A 83 -14.02 -2.53 27.65
C GLY A 83 -14.63 -3.88 27.26
N ALA A 84 -13.81 -4.84 26.81
CA ALA A 84 -14.27 -6.19 26.50
C ALA A 84 -14.89 -6.88 27.73
N ARG A 85 -14.28 -6.72 28.91
CA ARG A 85 -14.82 -7.27 30.18
C ARG A 85 -16.17 -6.65 30.55
N ARG A 86 -16.36 -5.35 30.35
CA ARG A 86 -17.64 -4.66 30.57
C ARG A 86 -18.72 -5.12 29.59
N LEU A 87 -18.40 -5.26 28.31
CA LEU A 87 -19.34 -5.76 27.29
C LEU A 87 -19.80 -7.18 27.61
N ARG A 88 -18.88 -8.09 27.96
CA ARG A 88 -19.24 -9.46 28.37
C ARG A 88 -20.16 -9.47 29.60
N ARG A 89 -19.88 -8.63 30.61
CA ARG A 89 -20.72 -8.50 31.81
C ARG A 89 -22.13 -7.99 31.47
N PHE A 90 -22.22 -7.00 30.58
CA PHE A 90 -23.50 -6.46 30.13
C PHE A 90 -24.32 -7.50 29.36
N ALA A 91 -23.70 -8.20 28.40
CA ALA A 91 -24.35 -9.28 27.66
C ALA A 91 -24.91 -10.39 28.59
N ALA A 92 -24.17 -10.75 29.64
CA ALA A 92 -24.64 -11.71 30.64
C ALA A 92 -25.85 -11.23 31.46
N HIS A 93 -26.11 -9.92 31.54
CA HIS A 93 -27.31 -9.38 32.19
C HIS A 93 -28.53 -9.36 31.27
N LEU A 94 -28.35 -9.27 29.94
CA LEU A 94 -29.45 -9.28 28.97
C LEU A 94 -30.02 -10.69 28.72
N GLY A 95 -29.28 -11.75 29.03
CA GLY A 95 -29.72 -13.13 28.90
C GLY A 95 -30.50 -13.67 30.12
N ARG A 96 -30.85 -12.80 31.07
CA ARG A 96 -31.72 -13.09 32.22
C ARG A 96 -33.05 -12.38 32.03
#